data_AF-A0A1M6QQ12-F1
#
_entry.id   AF-A0A1M6QQ12-F1
#
_cell.length_a   1.000
_cell.length_b   1.000
_cell.length_c   1.000
_cell.angle_alpha   90.00
_cell.angle_beta   90.00
_cell.angle_gamma   90.00
#
_symmetry.space_group_name_H-M   'P 1'
#
loop_
_entity.id
_entity.type
_entity.pdbx_description
1 polymer ?
#
loop_
_entity_poly.entity_id
_entity_poly.type
_entity_poly.pdbx_seq_one_letter_code
_entity_poly.pdbx_strand_id
1 'polypeptide(L)'
;MISKIIMKYYSLLNEEKHQRYKSWEHCYKFFRKHKEFLTEEQKDHAALHLAFYLASWGMYRGSSFLLQKDYKVHKYAIDVLLDSKYDLLWDMDLSNYKLHNKYSELLFKLKSELTNSYRKNIKYINGEEKDINITDTLSTKILLGTIGCIPAYDRYFVEGLKFHGFKYRKFNQNSFKELIDFYNLFKDEFNRLKIKTESDGLEYPEMKLIYMYFWQVGYLLDESNKISSNDLEIIKNNSLEFKNELNKKNTPIINEKDVIKNKSYKIPVWKMVKEAVEHMDGEFTKQEIKDYIFETYGEVNEGTIDCQILIASVNRNSRVNWYVNKKERISNGKYDFIYDREDGYLEKYYPDRHGMWEIKRIDGKYCVKKC
;
A
#
# COMPACT_ATOMS: atom_id res chain seq x y z
N MET A 1 4.17 -5.71 -16.08
CA MET A 1 2.75 -5.36 -16.11
C MET A 1 2.46 -3.93 -15.61
N ILE A 2 3.31 -3.37 -14.74
CA ILE A 2 3.29 -1.97 -14.28
C ILE A 2 3.60 -1.00 -15.43
N SER A 3 4.46 -1.42 -16.37
CA SER A 3 4.87 -0.63 -17.52
C SER A 3 3.70 -0.12 -18.37
N LYS A 4 2.66 -0.92 -18.61
CA LYS A 4 1.48 -0.48 -19.37
C LYS A 4 0.78 0.72 -18.71
N ILE A 5 0.65 0.70 -17.38
CA ILE A 5 -0.02 1.76 -16.63
C ILE A 5 0.83 3.03 -16.58
N ILE A 6 2.13 2.90 -16.33
CA ILE A 6 3.05 4.06 -16.36
C ILE A 6 3.12 4.67 -17.77
N MET A 7 3.21 3.84 -18.81
CA MET A 7 3.23 4.33 -20.20
C MET A 7 1.92 5.02 -20.57
N LYS A 8 0.77 4.61 -20.01
CA LYS A 8 -0.49 5.33 -20.22
C LYS A 8 -0.44 6.75 -19.65
N TYR A 9 0.05 6.92 -18.42
CA TYR A 9 0.30 8.25 -17.85
C TYR A 9 1.28 9.04 -18.74
N TYR A 10 2.37 8.39 -19.16
CA TYR A 10 3.42 9.02 -19.95
C TYR A 10 2.94 9.46 -21.34
N SER A 11 2.09 8.67 -21.98
CA SER A 11 1.44 9.04 -23.24
C SER A 11 0.52 10.25 -23.06
N LEU A 12 -0.29 10.30 -21.98
CA LEU A 12 -1.13 11.47 -21.67
C LEU A 12 -0.31 12.74 -21.46
N LEU A 13 0.88 12.63 -20.87
CA LEU A 13 1.81 13.75 -20.70
C LEU A 13 2.33 14.29 -22.05
N ASN A 14 2.47 13.41 -23.04
CA ASN A 14 3.07 13.71 -24.35
C ASN A 14 2.07 13.89 -25.49
N GLU A 15 0.78 13.65 -25.24
CA GLU A 15 -0.30 13.78 -26.23
C GLU A 15 -0.41 15.21 -26.77
N GLU A 16 -0.16 16.21 -25.91
CA GLU A 16 -0.17 17.62 -26.28
C GLU A 16 1.12 18.33 -25.87
N LYS A 17 1.59 19.26 -26.71
CA LYS A 17 2.85 19.99 -26.50
C LYS A 17 2.90 20.71 -25.14
N HIS A 18 1.80 21.32 -24.71
CA HIS A 18 1.69 22.15 -23.52
C HIS A 18 0.82 21.52 -22.42
N GLN A 19 0.83 20.20 -22.35
CA GLN A 19 0.01 19.46 -21.41
C GLN A 19 0.39 19.76 -19.94
N ARG A 20 -0.63 19.91 -19.08
CA ARG A 20 -0.53 20.31 -17.67
C ARG A 20 0.49 19.52 -16.81
N TYR A 21 0.62 18.22 -17.02
CA TYR A 21 1.52 17.30 -16.30
C TYR A 21 2.99 17.63 -16.54
N LYS A 22 3.33 18.28 -17.66
CA LYS A 22 4.70 18.78 -17.94
C LYS A 22 5.18 19.82 -16.93
N SER A 23 4.25 20.47 -16.20
CA SER A 23 4.62 21.35 -15.08
C SER A 23 5.51 20.66 -14.03
N TRP A 24 5.36 19.34 -13.84
CA TRP A 24 6.26 18.58 -12.98
C TRP A 24 7.66 18.49 -13.59
N GLU A 25 7.79 18.19 -14.89
CA GLU A 25 9.11 18.07 -15.55
C GLU A 25 9.85 19.40 -15.52
N HIS A 26 9.16 20.52 -15.80
CA HIS A 26 9.75 21.85 -15.75
C HIS A 26 10.23 22.22 -14.35
N CYS A 27 9.42 21.95 -13.32
CA CYS A 27 9.81 22.21 -11.94
C CYS A 27 10.98 21.32 -11.51
N TYR A 28 10.85 20.01 -11.70
CA TYR A 28 11.88 19.04 -11.30
C TYR A 28 13.21 19.31 -12.02
N LYS A 29 13.20 19.52 -13.34
CA LYS A 29 14.38 19.86 -14.14
C LYS A 29 15.05 21.16 -13.69
N PHE A 30 14.28 22.17 -13.27
CA PHE A 30 14.83 23.39 -12.70
C PHE A 30 15.56 23.08 -11.38
N PHE A 31 14.91 22.37 -10.46
CA PHE A 31 15.50 22.00 -9.15
C PHE A 31 16.66 21.00 -9.25
N ARG A 32 16.83 20.27 -10.36
CA ARG A 32 18.06 19.48 -10.59
C ARG A 32 19.33 20.34 -10.61
N LYS A 33 19.21 21.64 -10.83
CA LYS A 33 20.30 22.62 -10.76
C LYS A 33 20.43 23.30 -9.39
N HIS A 34 19.85 22.72 -8.32
CA HIS A 34 19.80 23.34 -6.99
C HIS A 34 21.14 23.85 -6.46
N LYS A 35 22.26 23.20 -6.80
CA LYS A 35 23.62 23.64 -6.41
C LYS A 35 24.03 24.99 -7.02
N GLU A 36 23.38 25.40 -8.10
CA GLU A 36 23.59 26.70 -8.75
C GLU A 36 22.79 27.82 -8.06
N PHE A 37 21.85 27.51 -7.15
CA PHE A 37 20.96 28.51 -6.52
C PHE A 37 21.66 29.27 -5.38
N LEU A 38 22.65 30.07 -5.75
CA LEU A 38 23.50 30.83 -4.84
C LEU A 38 22.95 32.23 -4.56
N THR A 39 22.06 32.74 -5.41
CA THR A 39 21.51 34.11 -5.31
C THR A 39 20.02 34.12 -4.98
N GLU A 40 19.56 35.24 -4.43
CA GLU A 40 18.14 35.46 -4.16
C GLU A 40 17.26 35.49 -5.42
N GLU A 41 17.82 35.90 -6.56
CA GLU A 41 17.13 35.86 -7.85
C GLU A 41 16.88 34.42 -8.30
N GLN A 42 17.87 33.54 -8.18
CA GLN A 42 17.72 32.13 -8.52
C GLN A 42 16.72 31.43 -7.60
N LYS A 43 16.74 31.75 -6.29
CA LYS A 43 15.72 31.26 -5.35
C LYS A 43 14.33 31.83 -5.65
N ASP A 44 14.22 33.08 -6.11
CA ASP A 44 12.94 33.65 -6.56
C ASP A 44 12.38 32.89 -7.77
N HIS A 45 13.23 32.56 -8.75
CA HIS A 45 12.85 31.73 -9.89
C HIS A 45 12.46 30.31 -9.46
N ALA A 46 13.18 29.71 -8.51
CA ALA A 46 12.80 28.42 -7.93
C ALA A 46 11.40 28.48 -7.29
N ALA A 47 11.07 29.59 -6.61
CA ALA A 47 9.76 29.80 -5.99
C ALA A 47 8.66 29.88 -7.04
N LEU A 48 8.93 30.56 -8.16
CA LEU A 48 8.01 30.67 -9.29
C LEU A 48 7.75 29.30 -9.94
N HIS A 49 8.79 28.50 -10.21
CA HIS A 49 8.67 27.15 -10.75
C HIS A 49 7.82 26.25 -9.83
N LEU A 50 8.10 26.30 -8.52
CA LEU A 50 7.37 25.53 -7.52
C LEU A 50 5.90 25.98 -7.44
N ALA A 51 5.63 27.29 -7.43
CA ALA A 51 4.27 27.83 -7.41
C ALA A 51 3.45 27.35 -8.62
N PHE A 52 4.01 27.45 -9.83
CA PHE A 52 3.30 27.08 -11.04
C PHE A 52 3.02 25.57 -11.09
N TYR A 53 3.98 24.73 -10.67
CA TYR A 53 3.74 23.30 -10.50
C TYR A 53 2.61 23.02 -9.50
N LEU A 54 2.65 23.63 -8.31
CA LEU A 54 1.63 23.41 -7.29
C LEU A 54 0.25 23.93 -7.72
N ALA A 55 0.17 25.07 -8.40
CA ALA A 55 -1.05 25.62 -8.98
C ALA A 55 -1.61 24.68 -10.05
N SER A 56 -0.74 24.26 -10.98
CA SER A 56 -1.05 23.25 -12.00
C SER A 56 -1.57 21.99 -11.33
N TRP A 57 -1.10 21.57 -10.16
CA TRP A 57 -1.61 20.37 -9.47
C TRP A 57 -2.68 20.64 -8.40
N GLY A 58 -3.34 21.80 -8.48
CA GLY A 58 -4.56 22.13 -7.74
C GLY A 58 -4.36 22.60 -6.31
N MET A 59 -3.20 23.17 -5.97
CA MET A 59 -2.92 23.67 -4.62
C MET A 59 -3.26 25.14 -4.38
N TYR A 60 -3.47 25.91 -5.46
CA TYR A 60 -3.91 27.31 -5.43
C TYR A 60 -5.42 27.41 -5.70
N ARG A 61 -6.24 26.66 -4.95
CA ARG A 61 -7.70 26.71 -5.08
C ARG A 61 -8.40 26.40 -3.76
N GLY A 62 -9.69 26.76 -3.69
CA GLY A 62 -10.55 26.44 -2.55
C GLY A 62 -10.04 27.04 -1.24
N SER A 63 -10.08 26.25 -0.16
CA SER A 63 -9.69 26.65 1.20
C SER A 63 -8.18 26.63 1.48
N SER A 64 -7.34 26.41 0.46
CA SER A 64 -5.88 26.42 0.63
C SER A 64 -5.40 27.84 0.97
N PHE A 65 -4.57 27.97 2.01
CA PHE A 65 -3.98 29.26 2.35
C PHE A 65 -3.11 29.85 1.23
N LEU A 66 -2.56 29.00 0.36
CA LEU A 66 -1.75 29.42 -0.78
C LEU A 66 -2.52 30.31 -1.75
N LEU A 67 -3.86 30.19 -1.81
CA LEU A 67 -4.68 31.08 -2.64
C LEU A 67 -4.57 32.56 -2.22
N GLN A 68 -4.19 32.81 -0.96
CA GLN A 68 -4.08 34.15 -0.37
C GLN A 68 -2.62 34.64 -0.29
N LYS A 69 -1.71 33.99 -1.02
CA LYS A 69 -0.27 34.28 -1.02
C LYS A 69 0.25 34.32 -2.46
N ASP A 70 1.22 35.19 -2.71
CA ASP A 70 1.97 35.15 -3.96
C ASP A 70 2.97 33.98 -3.99
N TYR A 71 3.61 33.78 -5.14
CA TYR A 71 4.56 32.69 -5.34
C TYR A 71 5.79 32.75 -4.40
N LYS A 72 6.17 33.93 -3.88
CA LYS A 72 7.35 34.11 -3.03
C LYS A 72 7.17 33.47 -1.65
N VAL A 73 5.94 33.12 -1.27
CA VAL A 73 5.68 32.30 -0.08
C VAL A 73 6.48 30.99 -0.07
N HIS A 74 6.87 30.48 -1.25
CA HIS A 74 7.65 29.27 -1.37
C HIS A 74 9.16 29.44 -1.10
N LYS A 75 9.67 30.68 -0.94
CA LYS A 75 11.05 30.90 -0.49
C LYS A 75 11.35 30.20 0.83
N TYR A 76 10.38 30.17 1.75
CA TYR A 76 10.48 29.44 3.02
C TYR A 76 10.68 27.93 2.84
N ALA A 77 10.17 27.34 1.75
CA ALA A 77 10.43 25.94 1.43
C ALA A 77 11.82 25.78 0.81
N ILE A 78 12.19 26.68 -0.10
CA ILE A 78 13.45 26.60 -0.85
C ILE A 78 14.66 26.62 0.08
N ASP A 79 14.69 27.52 1.07
CA ASP A 79 15.81 27.56 2.02
C ASP A 79 15.97 26.25 2.80
N VAL A 80 14.87 25.55 3.10
CA VAL A 80 14.91 24.24 3.76
C VAL A 80 15.36 23.14 2.79
N LEU A 81 14.86 23.16 1.55
CA LEU A 81 15.18 22.14 0.54
C LEU A 81 16.65 22.18 0.11
N LEU A 82 17.26 23.37 0.11
CA LEU A 82 18.66 23.59 -0.28
C LEU A 82 19.67 23.35 0.84
N ASP A 83 19.23 23.03 2.05
CA ASP A 83 20.14 22.70 3.15
C ASP A 83 20.91 21.41 2.83
N SER A 84 22.26 21.49 2.85
CA SER A 84 23.15 20.41 2.44
C SER A 84 23.01 19.13 3.26
N LYS A 85 22.41 19.19 4.45
CA LYS A 85 22.07 17.99 5.23
C LYS A 85 21.08 17.07 4.50
N TYR A 86 20.41 17.55 3.46
CA TYR A 86 19.47 16.79 2.63
C TYR A 86 20.03 16.38 1.28
N ASP A 87 21.29 16.67 0.96
CA ASP A 87 21.94 16.31 -0.32
C ASP A 87 21.72 14.84 -0.70
N LEU A 88 21.75 13.95 0.30
CA LEU A 88 21.53 12.51 0.11
C LEU A 88 20.14 12.15 -0.45
N LEU A 89 19.12 13.00 -0.28
CA LEU A 89 17.77 12.76 -0.81
C LEU A 89 17.63 13.09 -2.30
N TRP A 90 18.51 13.94 -2.85
CA TRP A 90 18.45 14.37 -4.25
C TRP A 90 18.86 13.28 -5.23
N ASP A 91 19.75 12.39 -4.81
CA ASP A 91 20.27 11.27 -5.60
C ASP A 91 19.95 9.94 -4.91
N MET A 92 18.71 9.82 -4.45
CA MET A 92 18.22 8.63 -3.75
C MET A 92 18.27 7.41 -4.68
N ASP A 93 18.99 6.38 -4.27
CA ASP A 93 18.95 5.06 -4.91
C ASP A 93 18.16 4.08 -4.03
N LEU A 94 16.94 3.75 -4.44
CA LEU A 94 16.08 2.80 -3.73
C LEU A 94 16.62 1.36 -3.72
N SER A 95 17.59 1.05 -4.59
CA SER A 95 18.28 -0.24 -4.60
C SER A 95 19.30 -0.38 -3.47
N ASN A 96 19.74 0.73 -2.88
CA ASN A 96 20.72 0.72 -1.82
C ASN A 96 20.07 0.53 -0.44
N TYR A 97 19.83 -0.73 -0.09
CA TYR A 97 19.18 -1.14 1.17
C TYR A 97 19.85 -0.57 2.43
N LYS A 98 21.17 -0.32 2.39
CA LYS A 98 21.90 0.23 3.55
C LYS A 98 21.49 1.67 3.87
N LEU A 99 20.99 2.40 2.88
CA LEU A 99 20.60 3.80 3.03
C LEU A 99 19.11 3.99 3.37
N HIS A 100 18.28 2.95 3.30
CA HIS A 100 16.82 3.07 3.51
C HIS A 100 16.45 3.73 4.84
N ASN A 101 17.09 3.33 5.94
CA ASN A 101 16.87 3.94 7.25
C ASN A 101 17.30 5.41 7.26
N LYS A 102 18.42 5.74 6.61
CA LYS A 102 18.92 7.11 6.55
C LYS A 102 18.03 8.00 5.69
N TYR A 103 17.56 7.50 4.54
CA TYR A 103 16.59 8.20 3.71
C TYR A 103 15.29 8.47 4.49
N SER A 104 14.80 7.47 5.23
CA SER A 104 13.60 7.64 6.07
C SER A 104 13.80 8.74 7.11
N GLU A 105 14.89 8.68 7.89
CA GLU A 105 15.25 9.69 8.89
C GLU A 105 15.28 11.11 8.28
N LEU A 106 16.04 11.29 7.20
CA LEU A 106 16.20 12.58 6.52
C LEU A 106 14.88 13.09 5.95
N LEU A 107 14.08 12.22 5.34
CA LEU A 107 12.80 12.58 4.73
C LEU A 107 11.80 13.11 5.77
N PHE A 108 11.70 12.45 6.94
CA PHE A 108 10.78 12.91 7.99
C PHE A 108 11.32 14.12 8.75
N LYS A 109 12.64 14.28 8.86
CA LYS A 109 13.25 15.51 9.34
C LYS A 109 12.93 16.68 8.37
N LEU A 110 13.13 16.48 7.07
CA LEU A 110 12.83 17.46 6.03
C LEU A 110 11.35 17.85 6.04
N LYS A 111 10.43 16.88 6.14
CA LYS A 111 9.00 17.16 6.28
C LYS A 111 8.72 18.08 7.48
N SER A 112 9.32 17.79 8.63
CA SER A 112 9.15 18.57 9.86
C SER A 112 9.66 20.00 9.70
N GLU A 113 10.87 20.17 9.17
CA GLU A 113 11.47 21.49 8.94
C GLU A 113 10.70 22.30 7.89
N LEU A 114 10.27 21.66 6.80
CA LEU A 114 9.41 22.27 5.78
C LEU A 114 8.08 22.74 6.39
N THR A 115 7.44 21.92 7.22
CA THR A 115 6.19 22.30 7.90
C THR A 115 6.41 23.50 8.81
N ASN A 116 7.51 23.49 9.56
CA ASN A 116 7.85 24.56 10.46
C ASN A 116 8.22 25.86 9.74
N SER A 117 8.81 25.81 8.53
CA SER A 117 9.17 27.02 7.79
C SER A 117 7.93 27.80 7.36
N TYR A 118 6.87 27.15 6.89
CA TYR A 118 5.59 27.82 6.65
C TYR A 118 4.94 28.32 7.94
N ARG A 119 4.85 27.47 8.98
CA ARG A 119 4.23 27.83 10.26
C ARG A 119 4.87 29.05 10.93
N LYS A 120 6.20 29.15 10.86
CA LYS A 120 6.94 30.25 11.49
C LYS A 120 6.75 31.56 10.76
N ASN A 121 6.69 31.53 9.42
CA ASN A 121 6.68 32.74 8.61
C ASN A 121 5.28 33.21 8.19
N ILE A 122 4.24 32.36 8.30
CA ILE A 122 2.86 32.71 7.97
C ILE A 122 2.03 32.73 9.24
N LYS A 123 1.75 33.94 9.73
CA LYS A 123 0.89 34.17 10.90
C LYS A 123 -0.51 34.65 10.55
N TYR A 124 -0.67 35.31 9.41
CA TYR A 124 -1.92 35.93 9.01
C TYR A 124 -2.36 35.50 7.61
N ILE A 125 -3.66 35.22 7.46
CA ILE A 125 -4.33 34.98 6.18
C ILE A 125 -5.59 35.81 6.16
N ASN A 126 -5.71 36.68 5.15
CA ASN A 126 -6.85 37.59 5.00
C ASN A 126 -7.13 38.44 6.25
N GLY A 127 -6.06 38.88 6.93
CA GLY A 127 -6.15 39.69 8.14
C GLY A 127 -6.42 38.90 9.43
N GLU A 128 -6.66 37.59 9.36
CA GLU A 128 -6.90 36.74 10.53
C GLU A 128 -5.63 35.99 10.93
N GLU A 129 -5.32 35.98 12.23
CA GLU A 129 -4.25 35.14 12.77
C GLU A 129 -4.62 33.65 12.62
N LYS A 130 -3.71 32.86 12.04
CA LYS A 130 -3.89 31.41 11.84
C LYS A 130 -2.60 30.66 12.11
N ASP A 131 -2.70 29.60 12.91
CA ASP A 131 -1.63 28.61 13.03
C ASP A 131 -1.63 27.72 11.78
N ILE A 132 -0.70 27.98 10.86
CA ILE A 132 -0.62 27.24 9.62
C ILE A 132 0.09 25.91 9.81
N ASN A 133 -0.59 24.85 9.37
CA ASN A 133 -0.02 23.53 9.22
C ASN A 133 -0.19 23.08 7.77
N ILE A 134 0.92 22.85 7.06
CA ILE A 134 0.84 22.30 5.71
C ILE A 134 0.40 20.83 5.78
N THR A 135 -0.47 20.42 4.86
CA THR A 135 -0.95 19.03 4.80
C THR A 135 0.10 18.09 4.24
N ASP A 136 -0.02 16.79 4.52
CA ASP A 136 0.82 15.76 3.89
C ASP A 136 0.79 15.87 2.35
N THR A 137 -0.38 16.16 1.78
CA THR A 137 -0.55 16.36 0.33
C THR A 137 0.29 17.53 -0.18
N LEU A 138 0.27 18.69 0.51
CA LEU A 138 1.07 19.84 0.12
C LEU A 138 2.57 19.55 0.29
N SER A 139 2.98 19.02 1.46
CA SER A 139 4.39 18.73 1.72
C SER A 139 4.95 17.72 0.72
N THR A 140 4.21 16.65 0.41
CA THR A 140 4.67 15.62 -0.52
C THR A 140 4.62 16.07 -1.97
N LYS A 141 3.72 16.98 -2.37
CA LYS A 141 3.79 17.63 -3.70
C LYS A 141 5.03 18.49 -3.81
N ILE A 142 5.35 19.31 -2.81
CA ILE A 142 6.60 20.08 -2.81
C ILE A 142 7.80 19.15 -3.00
N LEU A 143 7.88 18.07 -2.22
CA LEU A 143 8.99 17.11 -2.30
C LEU A 143 9.04 16.37 -3.64
N LEU A 144 7.90 15.93 -4.19
CA LEU A 144 7.84 15.28 -5.50
C LEU A 144 8.26 16.22 -6.65
N GLY A 145 7.83 17.47 -6.62
CA GLY A 145 8.11 18.46 -7.67
C GLY A 145 9.52 19.05 -7.62
N THR A 146 10.23 18.91 -6.49
CA THR A 146 11.57 19.48 -6.28
C THR A 146 12.64 18.39 -6.21
N ILE A 147 12.76 17.71 -5.08
CA ILE A 147 13.76 16.65 -4.85
C ILE A 147 13.39 15.36 -5.59
N GLY A 148 12.10 15.09 -5.78
CA GLY A 148 11.61 13.85 -6.38
C GLY A 148 11.73 12.63 -5.47
N CYS A 149 11.92 12.82 -4.15
CA CYS A 149 12.25 11.77 -3.18
C CYS A 149 11.05 11.04 -2.54
N ILE A 150 9.82 11.46 -2.84
CA ILE A 150 8.59 10.81 -2.35
C ILE A 150 7.42 11.11 -3.30
N PRO A 151 6.47 10.18 -3.52
CA PRO A 151 5.25 10.45 -4.25
C PRO A 151 4.39 11.51 -3.56
N ALA A 152 3.60 12.25 -4.33
CA ALA A 152 2.58 13.13 -3.75
C ALA A 152 1.40 12.30 -3.23
N TYR A 153 1.09 12.43 -1.94
CA TYR A 153 -0.04 11.76 -1.28
C TYR A 153 -1.33 12.55 -1.52
N ASP A 154 -1.74 12.66 -2.78
CA ASP A 154 -3.06 13.19 -3.16
C ASP A 154 -4.10 12.08 -3.29
N ARG A 155 -5.36 12.47 -3.57
CA ARG A 155 -6.51 11.55 -3.63
C ARG A 155 -6.24 10.35 -4.54
N TYR A 156 -5.75 10.59 -5.76
CA TYR A 156 -5.59 9.50 -6.72
C TYR A 156 -4.44 8.57 -6.35
N PHE A 157 -3.31 9.11 -5.89
CA PHE A 157 -2.23 8.26 -5.39
C PHE A 157 -2.71 7.36 -4.23
N VAL A 158 -3.44 7.93 -3.27
CA VAL A 158 -3.97 7.21 -2.10
C VAL A 158 -5.01 6.15 -2.49
N GLU A 159 -5.92 6.45 -3.43
CA GLU A 159 -6.88 5.46 -3.93
C GLU A 159 -6.18 4.32 -4.69
N GLY A 160 -5.10 4.62 -5.43
CA GLY A 160 -4.26 3.59 -6.04
C GLY A 160 -3.63 2.65 -5.01
N LEU A 161 -3.04 3.20 -3.94
CA LEU A 161 -2.50 2.39 -2.83
C LEU A 161 -3.59 1.52 -2.19
N LYS A 162 -4.77 2.09 -1.95
CA LYS A 162 -5.92 1.39 -1.36
C LYS A 162 -6.38 0.22 -2.23
N PHE A 163 -6.47 0.41 -3.55
CA PHE A 163 -6.85 -0.64 -4.49
C PHE A 163 -5.88 -1.83 -4.44
N HIS A 164 -4.58 -1.53 -4.38
CA HIS A 164 -3.54 -2.55 -4.28
C HIS A 164 -3.43 -3.20 -2.88
N GLY A 165 -4.20 -2.73 -1.90
CA GLY A 165 -4.24 -3.31 -0.56
C GLY A 165 -3.11 -2.86 0.36
N PHE A 166 -2.45 -1.73 0.07
CA PHE A 166 -1.45 -1.15 0.97
C PHE A 166 -2.07 -0.84 2.33
N LYS A 167 -1.33 -1.20 3.39
CA LYS A 167 -1.76 -1.04 4.77
C LYS A 167 -1.67 0.43 5.18
N TYR A 168 -0.61 1.11 4.77
CA TYR A 168 -0.39 2.50 5.11
C TYR A 168 -0.73 3.41 3.93
N ARG A 169 -1.57 4.42 4.18
CA ARG A 169 -2.13 5.32 3.15
C ARG A 169 -1.93 6.80 3.47
N LYS A 170 -1.15 7.07 4.52
CA LYS A 170 -0.77 8.40 4.98
C LYS A 170 0.74 8.52 4.90
N PHE A 171 1.26 9.73 4.79
CA PHE A 171 2.70 9.93 4.69
C PHE A 171 3.40 9.70 6.04
N ASN A 172 3.92 8.48 6.22
CA ASN A 172 4.63 8.03 7.41
C ASN A 172 5.74 7.01 7.04
N GLN A 173 6.59 6.67 8.01
CA GLN A 173 7.76 5.79 7.80
C GLN A 173 7.38 4.42 7.26
N ASN A 174 6.28 3.83 7.75
CA ASN A 174 5.84 2.52 7.28
C ASN A 174 5.32 2.59 5.83
N SER A 175 4.62 3.66 5.48
CA SER A 175 4.18 3.90 4.10
C SER A 175 5.38 4.06 3.16
N PHE A 176 6.42 4.79 3.57
CA PHE A 176 7.67 4.90 2.81
C PHE A 176 8.33 3.53 2.59
N LYS A 177 8.38 2.69 3.63
CA LYS A 177 8.90 1.33 3.54
C LYS A 177 8.10 0.46 2.56
N GLU A 178 6.77 0.48 2.61
CA GLU A 178 5.94 -0.29 1.66
C GLU A 178 6.16 0.14 0.20
N LEU A 179 6.40 1.43 -0.06
CA LEU A 179 6.74 1.92 -1.41
C LEU A 179 8.10 1.40 -1.89
N ILE A 180 9.09 1.35 -1.01
CA ILE A 180 10.41 0.76 -1.31
C ILE A 180 10.28 -0.74 -1.59
N ASP A 181 9.47 -1.46 -0.80
CA ASP A 181 9.24 -2.89 -0.99
C ASP A 181 8.56 -3.17 -2.34
N PHE A 182 7.60 -2.33 -2.73
CA PHE A 182 6.95 -2.35 -4.04
C PHE A 182 7.93 -2.07 -5.17
N TYR A 183 8.75 -1.02 -5.07
CA TYR A 183 9.77 -0.70 -6.07
C TYR A 183 10.73 -1.87 -6.29
N ASN A 184 11.29 -2.39 -5.19
CA ASN A 184 12.28 -3.46 -5.24
C ASN A 184 11.71 -4.76 -5.78
N LEU A 185 10.42 -5.03 -5.59
CA LEU A 185 9.77 -6.19 -6.18
C LEU A 185 9.72 -6.11 -7.71
N PHE A 186 9.48 -4.92 -8.26
CA PHE A 186 9.34 -4.70 -9.71
C PHE A 186 10.53 -3.96 -10.32
N LYS A 187 11.70 -4.07 -9.68
CA LYS A 187 12.90 -3.27 -9.98
C LYS A 187 13.29 -3.32 -11.46
N ASP A 188 13.31 -4.51 -12.06
CA ASP A 188 13.69 -4.68 -13.46
C ASP A 188 12.70 -4.05 -14.44
N GLU A 189 11.42 -3.97 -14.05
CA GLU A 189 10.43 -3.26 -14.86
C GLU A 189 10.56 -1.74 -14.71
N PHE A 190 10.83 -1.24 -13.49
CA PHE A 190 11.13 0.17 -13.27
C PHE A 190 12.40 0.63 -13.97
N ASN A 191 13.48 -0.16 -13.92
CA ASN A 191 14.74 0.16 -14.62
C ASN A 191 14.53 0.26 -16.14
N ARG A 192 13.74 -0.64 -16.73
CA ARG A 192 13.37 -0.56 -18.15
C ARG A 192 12.50 0.65 -18.46
N LEU A 193 11.65 1.08 -17.53
CA LEU A 193 10.81 2.26 -17.70
C LEU A 193 11.61 3.55 -17.62
N LYS A 194 12.60 3.66 -16.73
CA LYS A 194 13.50 4.83 -16.66
C LYS A 194 14.09 5.18 -18.03
N ILE A 195 14.53 4.18 -18.79
CA ILE A 195 15.07 4.33 -20.16
C ILE A 195 13.99 4.79 -21.15
N LYS A 196 12.73 4.38 -20.95
CA LYS A 196 11.62 4.67 -21.88
C LYS A 196 10.88 5.98 -21.59
N THR A 197 11.01 6.52 -20.38
CA THR A 197 10.26 7.70 -19.92
C THR A 197 11.15 8.93 -19.76
N GLU A 198 12.11 9.14 -20.67
CA GLU A 198 12.92 10.35 -20.67
C GLU A 198 12.20 11.53 -21.32
N SER A 199 12.41 12.74 -20.80
CA SER A 199 11.90 13.98 -21.42
C SER A 199 13.02 15.01 -21.47
N ASP A 200 13.47 15.37 -22.68
CA ASP A 200 14.56 16.34 -22.90
C ASP A 200 15.80 16.09 -22.00
N GLY A 201 16.27 14.83 -21.94
CA GLY A 201 17.42 14.42 -21.12
C GLY A 201 17.17 14.34 -19.61
N LEU A 202 15.90 14.41 -19.17
CA LEU A 202 15.49 14.26 -17.78
C LEU A 202 15.13 12.81 -17.48
N GLU A 203 15.92 12.15 -16.62
CA GLU A 203 15.55 10.86 -16.05
C GLU A 203 14.54 11.04 -14.91
N TYR A 204 13.50 10.21 -14.92
CA TYR A 204 12.49 10.22 -13.87
C TYR A 204 12.98 9.44 -12.63
N PRO A 205 12.97 10.05 -11.42
CA PRO A 205 13.40 9.37 -10.21
C PRO A 205 12.45 8.21 -9.84
N GLU A 206 12.89 7.23 -9.05
CA GLU A 206 12.07 6.04 -8.76
C GLU A 206 10.71 6.41 -8.17
N MET A 207 10.69 7.35 -7.23
CA MET A 207 9.47 7.78 -6.56
C MET A 207 8.51 8.50 -7.50
N LYS A 208 9.00 9.11 -8.59
CA LYS A 208 8.13 9.64 -9.65
C LYS A 208 7.46 8.52 -10.43
N LEU A 209 8.17 7.46 -10.77
CA LEU A 209 7.60 6.31 -11.49
C LEU A 209 6.55 5.59 -10.63
N ILE A 210 6.84 5.40 -9.34
CA ILE A 210 5.88 4.88 -8.36
C ILE A 210 4.64 5.79 -8.29
N TYR A 211 4.85 7.11 -8.23
CA TYR A 211 3.75 8.07 -8.25
C TYR A 211 2.89 7.94 -9.51
N MET A 212 3.50 7.92 -10.70
CA MET A 212 2.78 7.79 -11.97
C MET A 212 1.92 6.52 -12.00
N TYR A 213 2.46 5.40 -11.51
CA TYR A 213 1.71 4.15 -11.45
C TYR A 213 0.46 4.27 -10.57
N PHE A 214 0.63 4.56 -9.27
CA PHE A 214 -0.49 4.56 -8.34
C PHE A 214 -1.48 5.69 -8.62
N TRP A 215 -0.97 6.85 -9.05
CA TRP A 215 -1.82 7.95 -9.48
C TRP A 215 -2.69 7.56 -10.67
N GLN A 216 -2.11 6.91 -11.70
CA GLN A 216 -2.87 6.47 -12.87
C GLN A 216 -3.90 5.40 -12.52
N VAL A 217 -3.58 4.48 -11.59
CA VAL A 217 -4.55 3.51 -11.05
C VAL A 217 -5.72 4.25 -10.39
N GLY A 218 -5.45 5.16 -9.45
CA GLY A 218 -6.50 5.91 -8.76
C GLY A 218 -7.32 6.79 -9.70
N TYR A 219 -6.69 7.38 -10.73
CA TYR A 219 -7.38 8.14 -11.77
C TYR A 219 -8.34 7.26 -12.56
N LEU A 220 -7.91 6.07 -12.99
CA LEU A 220 -8.76 5.13 -13.73
C LEU A 220 -9.93 4.59 -12.90
N LEU A 221 -9.78 4.50 -11.57
CA LEU A 221 -10.82 4.03 -10.66
C LEU A 221 -11.86 5.11 -10.30
N ASP A 222 -11.62 6.37 -10.63
CA ASP A 222 -12.60 7.42 -10.39
C ASP A 222 -13.76 7.27 -11.38
N GLU A 223 -15.00 7.18 -10.86
CA GLU A 223 -16.22 7.01 -11.66
C GLU A 223 -16.44 8.14 -12.66
N SER A 224 -15.87 9.33 -12.42
CA SER A 224 -15.90 10.42 -13.40
C SER A 224 -15.08 10.13 -14.66
N ASN A 225 -14.21 9.12 -14.63
CA ASN A 225 -13.32 8.75 -15.71
C ASN A 225 -13.77 7.43 -16.36
N LYS A 226 -13.70 7.37 -17.69
CA LYS A 226 -14.00 6.12 -18.42
C LYS A 226 -12.83 5.16 -18.28
N ILE A 227 -13.03 4.07 -17.55
CA ILE A 227 -12.09 2.94 -17.51
C ILE A 227 -12.46 1.91 -18.58
N SER A 228 -11.49 1.41 -19.34
CA SER A 228 -11.73 0.28 -20.24
C SER A 228 -11.64 -1.05 -19.47
N SER A 229 -12.39 -2.07 -19.90
CA SER A 229 -12.33 -3.41 -19.30
C SER A 229 -10.90 -3.98 -19.28
N ASN A 230 -10.12 -3.68 -20.33
CA ASN A 230 -8.72 -4.08 -20.42
C ASN A 230 -7.82 -3.38 -19.38
N ASP A 231 -8.02 -2.08 -19.13
CA ASP A 231 -7.27 -1.39 -18.07
C ASP A 231 -7.60 -1.98 -16.69
N LEU A 232 -8.88 -2.26 -16.44
CA LEU A 232 -9.35 -2.83 -15.19
C LEU A 232 -8.74 -4.22 -14.94
N GLU A 233 -8.65 -5.04 -15.98
CA GLU A 233 -8.00 -6.35 -15.92
C GLU A 233 -6.50 -6.22 -15.62
N ILE A 234 -5.81 -5.29 -16.29
CA ILE A 234 -4.39 -5.03 -16.07
C ILE A 234 -4.12 -4.64 -14.61
N ILE A 235 -4.87 -3.68 -14.06
CA ILE A 235 -4.66 -3.23 -12.67
C ILE A 235 -5.01 -4.32 -11.65
N LYS A 236 -6.04 -5.14 -11.92
CA LYS A 236 -6.40 -6.29 -11.06
C LYS A 236 -5.29 -7.33 -11.01
N ASN A 237 -4.75 -7.69 -12.16
CA ASN A 237 -3.67 -8.65 -12.26
C ASN A 237 -2.37 -8.13 -11.61
N ASN A 238 -2.02 -6.84 -11.82
CA ASN A 238 -0.92 -6.18 -11.08
C ASN A 238 -1.14 -6.26 -9.56
N SER A 239 -2.37 -6.03 -9.11
CA SER A 239 -2.69 -6.14 -7.68
C SER A 239 -2.55 -7.56 -7.16
N LEU A 240 -2.94 -8.56 -7.94
CA LEU A 240 -2.82 -9.96 -7.55
C LEU A 240 -1.35 -10.37 -7.47
N GLU A 241 -0.55 -9.99 -8.47
CA GLU A 241 0.90 -10.24 -8.50
C GLU A 241 1.59 -9.61 -7.27
N PHE A 242 1.32 -8.34 -6.98
CA PHE A 242 1.89 -7.68 -5.81
C PHE A 242 1.49 -8.38 -4.49
N LYS A 243 0.22 -8.76 -4.34
CA LYS A 243 -0.26 -9.48 -3.15
C LYS A 243 0.39 -10.86 -3.02
N ASN A 244 0.52 -11.58 -4.12
CA ASN A 244 1.17 -12.90 -4.15
C ASN A 244 2.65 -12.79 -3.76
N GLU A 245 3.35 -11.81 -4.28
CA GLU A 245 4.76 -11.57 -3.96
C GLU A 245 4.99 -11.03 -2.55
N LEU A 246 4.10 -10.19 -2.01
CA LEU A 246 4.11 -9.84 -0.59
C LEU A 246 3.89 -11.07 0.28
N ASN A 247 2.97 -11.95 -0.11
CA ASN A 247 2.77 -13.21 0.60
C ASN A 247 4.03 -14.09 0.53
N LYS A 248 4.72 -14.15 -0.62
CA LYS A 248 6.01 -14.86 -0.79
C LYS A 248 7.17 -14.24 -0.04
N LYS A 249 7.31 -12.91 0.03
CA LYS A 249 8.35 -12.22 0.84
C LYS A 249 8.10 -12.36 2.34
N ASN A 250 6.84 -12.51 2.74
CA ASN A 250 6.47 -12.92 4.09
C ASN A 250 6.66 -14.43 4.32
N THR A 251 7.09 -15.18 3.29
CA THR A 251 7.59 -16.55 3.39
C THR A 251 9.13 -16.50 3.44
N PRO A 252 9.80 -16.95 4.52
CA PRO A 252 11.26 -16.87 4.62
C PRO A 252 11.97 -17.76 3.59
N ILE A 253 13.09 -17.28 3.03
CA ILE A 253 14.07 -18.09 2.28
C ILE A 253 14.87 -18.90 3.31
N ILE A 254 14.83 -20.23 3.26
CA ILE A 254 15.45 -21.13 4.24
C ILE A 254 16.81 -21.62 3.71
N ASN A 255 17.87 -21.39 4.48
CA ASN A 255 19.17 -22.06 4.34
C ASN A 255 19.06 -23.47 4.93
N GLU A 256 19.49 -24.50 4.19
CA GLU A 256 19.37 -25.94 4.55
C GLU A 256 19.95 -26.31 5.93
N LYS A 257 20.83 -25.48 6.51
CA LYS A 257 21.45 -25.72 7.82
C LYS A 257 20.72 -25.07 9.01
N ASP A 258 19.81 -24.14 8.77
CA ASP A 258 18.93 -23.55 9.80
C ASP A 258 17.55 -24.26 9.86
N VAL A 259 17.28 -25.19 8.93
CA VAL A 259 16.07 -26.03 8.82
C VAL A 259 15.66 -26.69 10.14
N ILE A 260 16.62 -26.93 11.03
CA ILE A 260 16.40 -27.71 12.26
C ILE A 260 16.00 -26.84 13.46
N LYS A 261 16.15 -25.50 13.42
CA LYS A 261 16.09 -24.71 14.67
C LYS A 261 15.13 -23.52 14.78
N ASN A 262 14.48 -23.00 13.73
CA ASN A 262 13.62 -21.81 13.90
C ASN A 262 12.30 -21.83 13.08
N LYS A 263 11.45 -22.82 13.34
CA LYS A 263 10.05 -22.90 12.89
C LYS A 263 9.13 -22.09 13.83
N SER A 264 9.16 -20.75 13.81
CA SER A 264 8.21 -19.96 14.61
C SER A 264 8.03 -18.50 14.16
N TYR A 265 7.22 -18.28 13.12
CA TYR A 265 6.15 -17.27 13.15
C TYR A 265 4.90 -17.90 12.48
N LYS A 266 3.89 -18.11 13.32
CA LYS A 266 2.93 -19.23 13.26
C LYS A 266 1.79 -19.02 12.27
N ILE A 267 1.63 -19.96 11.33
CA ILE A 267 0.36 -20.18 10.63
C ILE A 267 -0.72 -20.46 11.70
N PRO A 268 -1.89 -19.78 11.69
CA PRO A 268 -2.95 -20.07 12.64
C PRO A 268 -3.46 -21.50 12.50
N VAL A 269 -3.72 -22.20 13.61
CA VAL A 269 -4.12 -23.63 13.61
C VAL A 269 -5.37 -23.88 12.77
N TRP A 270 -6.33 -22.94 12.70
CA TRP A 270 -7.51 -23.10 11.84
C TRP A 270 -7.17 -23.18 10.34
N LYS A 271 -6.07 -22.55 9.90
CA LYS A 271 -5.58 -22.66 8.52
C LYS A 271 -4.93 -24.02 8.28
N MET A 272 -4.17 -24.51 9.26
CA MET A 272 -3.58 -25.85 9.22
C MET A 272 -4.67 -26.92 9.09
N VAL A 273 -5.74 -26.80 9.89
CA VAL A 273 -6.91 -27.70 9.81
C VAL A 273 -7.64 -27.57 8.48
N LYS A 274 -7.80 -26.35 7.96
CA LYS A 274 -8.45 -26.13 6.66
C LYS A 274 -7.65 -26.76 5.52
N GLU A 275 -6.33 -26.55 5.50
CA GLU A 275 -5.43 -27.11 4.49
C GLU A 275 -5.41 -28.65 4.56
N ALA A 276 -5.34 -29.22 5.76
CA ALA A 276 -5.44 -30.68 5.96
C ALA A 276 -6.74 -31.23 5.37
N VAL A 277 -7.88 -30.62 5.71
CA VAL A 277 -9.19 -31.02 5.18
C VAL A 277 -9.24 -30.86 3.66
N GLU A 278 -8.66 -29.81 3.07
CA GLU A 278 -8.62 -29.61 1.62
C GLU A 278 -7.86 -30.73 0.88
N HIS A 279 -6.84 -31.32 1.51
CA HIS A 279 -6.05 -32.43 0.96
C HIS A 279 -6.64 -33.83 1.18
N MET A 280 -7.69 -33.95 1.99
CA MET A 280 -8.34 -35.24 2.24
C MET A 280 -9.40 -35.54 1.19
N ASP A 281 -9.41 -36.76 0.68
CA ASP A 281 -10.46 -37.25 -0.21
C ASP A 281 -11.35 -38.26 0.52
N GLY A 282 -12.66 -38.12 0.36
CA GLY A 282 -13.63 -38.99 1.03
C GLY A 282 -13.81 -38.69 2.53
N GLU A 283 -13.91 -39.75 3.32
CA GLU A 283 -14.04 -39.72 4.78
C GLU A 283 -12.67 -39.75 5.46
N PHE A 284 -12.53 -39.03 6.57
CA PHE A 284 -11.27 -38.93 7.31
C PHE A 284 -11.53 -38.76 8.81
N THR A 285 -10.54 -39.07 9.62
CA THR A 285 -10.60 -39.00 11.09
C THR A 285 -9.92 -37.73 11.60
N LYS A 286 -10.17 -37.39 12.88
CA LYS A 286 -9.42 -36.32 13.56
C LYS A 286 -7.93 -36.63 13.63
N GLN A 287 -7.57 -37.92 13.72
CA GLN A 287 -6.18 -38.34 13.79
C GLN A 287 -5.47 -38.09 12.46
N GLU A 288 -6.10 -38.39 11.32
CA GLU A 288 -5.52 -38.08 10.00
C GLU A 288 -5.31 -36.57 9.80
N ILE A 289 -6.18 -35.71 10.38
CA ILE A 289 -5.99 -34.26 10.35
C ILE A 289 -4.75 -33.88 11.17
N LYS A 290 -4.62 -34.46 12.37
CA LYS A 290 -3.45 -34.25 13.24
C LYS A 290 -2.17 -34.74 12.57
N ASP A 291 -2.19 -35.93 11.98
CA ASP A 291 -1.05 -36.54 11.30
C ASP A 291 -0.58 -35.68 10.13
N TYR A 292 -1.52 -35.22 9.27
CA TYR A 292 -1.20 -34.28 8.20
C TYR A 292 -0.59 -32.98 8.76
N ILE A 293 -1.16 -32.44 9.85
CA ILE A 293 -0.66 -31.21 10.47
C ILE A 293 0.74 -31.43 11.07
N PHE A 294 1.00 -32.58 11.67
CA PHE A 294 2.29 -32.94 12.24
C PHE A 294 3.35 -33.16 11.16
N GLU A 295 2.99 -33.84 10.08
CA GLU A 295 3.87 -34.07 8.93
C GLU A 295 4.20 -32.73 8.24
N THR A 296 3.20 -31.88 8.03
CA THR A 296 3.34 -30.61 7.29
C THR A 296 3.96 -29.51 8.14
N TYR A 297 3.45 -29.31 9.36
CA TYR A 297 3.79 -28.16 10.22
C TYR A 297 4.64 -28.51 11.44
N GLY A 298 4.82 -29.79 11.78
CA GLY A 298 5.54 -30.23 12.98
C GLY A 298 4.66 -30.21 14.23
N GLU A 299 5.28 -30.22 15.41
CA GLU A 299 4.57 -30.33 16.68
C GLU A 299 3.65 -29.11 16.94
N VAL A 300 2.33 -29.37 16.94
CA VAL A 300 1.27 -28.39 17.22
C VAL A 300 0.43 -28.94 18.37
N ASN A 301 -0.02 -28.08 19.28
CA ASN A 301 -0.82 -28.54 20.43
C ASN A 301 -2.13 -29.22 19.96
N GLU A 302 -2.27 -30.52 20.23
CA GLU A 302 -3.42 -31.32 19.83
C GLU A 302 -4.74 -30.75 20.29
N GLY A 303 -4.83 -30.31 21.55
CA GLY A 303 -6.05 -29.71 22.08
C GLY A 303 -6.48 -28.47 21.28
N THR A 304 -5.52 -27.71 20.75
CA THR A 304 -5.80 -26.57 19.88
C THR A 304 -6.32 -27.02 18.51
N ILE A 305 -5.76 -28.09 17.94
CA ILE A 305 -6.25 -28.70 16.69
C ILE A 305 -7.69 -29.17 16.88
N ASP A 306 -7.95 -29.93 17.96
CA ASP A 306 -9.27 -30.45 18.29
C ASP A 306 -10.31 -29.32 18.46
N CYS A 307 -9.93 -28.21 19.09
CA CYS A 307 -10.77 -27.03 19.20
C CYS A 307 -11.10 -26.43 17.83
N GLN A 308 -10.12 -26.35 16.92
CA GLN A 308 -10.36 -25.79 15.58
C GLN A 308 -11.20 -26.71 14.69
N ILE A 309 -11.01 -28.03 14.79
CA ILE A 309 -11.89 -29.02 14.14
C ILE A 309 -13.33 -28.82 14.63
N LEU A 310 -13.54 -28.72 15.95
CA LEU A 310 -14.88 -28.49 16.53
C LEU A 310 -15.52 -27.19 16.05
N ILE A 311 -14.76 -26.10 16.00
CA ILE A 311 -15.22 -24.80 15.48
C ILE A 311 -15.65 -24.95 14.01
N ALA A 312 -14.92 -25.75 13.23
CA ALA A 312 -15.12 -25.94 11.80
C ALA A 312 -16.25 -26.92 11.43
N SER A 313 -16.61 -27.83 12.34
CA SER A 313 -17.69 -28.81 12.16
C SER A 313 -19.07 -28.16 12.21
N VAL A 314 -19.77 -28.12 11.08
CA VAL A 314 -20.98 -27.30 10.93
C VAL A 314 -22.18 -27.78 11.75
N ASN A 315 -22.24 -29.08 12.01
CA ASN A 315 -23.35 -29.77 12.68
C ASN A 315 -23.08 -30.08 14.17
N ARG A 316 -21.93 -29.67 14.72
CA ARG A 316 -21.62 -29.83 16.15
C ARG A 316 -22.19 -28.70 16.98
N ASN A 317 -23.17 -29.00 17.85
CA ASN A 317 -23.82 -27.97 18.67
C ASN A 317 -22.84 -27.19 19.57
N SER A 318 -21.81 -27.87 20.12
CA SER A 318 -20.79 -27.24 20.98
C SER A 318 -19.93 -26.18 20.28
N ARG A 319 -19.96 -26.08 18.94
CA ARG A 319 -19.23 -25.04 18.19
C ARG A 319 -19.67 -23.62 18.58
N VAL A 320 -20.90 -23.44 19.08
CA VAL A 320 -21.47 -22.15 19.50
C VAL A 320 -20.88 -21.62 20.81
N ASN A 321 -20.15 -22.46 21.56
CA ASN A 321 -19.45 -22.02 22.77
C ASN A 321 -18.26 -21.10 22.45
N TRP A 322 -17.77 -21.13 21.22
CA TRP A 322 -16.65 -20.32 20.75
C TRP A 322 -17.10 -18.97 20.22
N TYR A 323 -16.37 -17.91 20.58
CA TYR A 323 -16.69 -16.52 20.24
C TYR A 323 -16.99 -16.31 18.74
N VAL A 324 -16.25 -16.97 17.86
CA VAL A 324 -16.43 -16.88 16.39
C VAL A 324 -17.81 -17.35 15.89
N ASN A 325 -18.48 -18.19 16.67
CA ASN A 325 -19.76 -18.81 16.36
C ASN A 325 -20.91 -18.33 17.26
N LYS A 326 -20.68 -17.35 18.15
CA LYS A 326 -21.72 -16.71 18.98
C LYS A 326 -22.50 -15.64 18.20
N LYS A 327 -23.06 -16.02 17.06
CA LYS A 327 -23.89 -15.15 16.22
C LYS A 327 -24.84 -15.98 15.36
N GLU A 328 -26.04 -15.46 15.12
CA GLU A 328 -27.00 -16.11 14.22
C GLU A 328 -26.52 -15.98 12.77
N ARG A 329 -26.46 -17.11 12.05
CA ARG A 329 -26.00 -17.16 10.65
C ARG A 329 -26.22 -18.54 10.04
N ILE A 330 -26.36 -18.57 8.73
CA ILE A 330 -26.15 -19.79 7.94
C ILE A 330 -24.66 -20.16 7.90
N SER A 331 -24.36 -21.44 7.72
CA SER A 331 -23.02 -22.02 7.72
C SER A 331 -22.41 -21.98 6.31
N ASN A 332 -22.03 -20.78 5.86
CA ASN A 332 -21.39 -20.54 4.56
C ASN A 332 -20.11 -19.68 4.67
N GLY A 333 -19.56 -19.58 5.87
CA GLY A 333 -18.40 -18.76 6.19
C GLY A 333 -17.09 -19.53 6.17
N LYS A 334 -16.00 -18.81 6.42
CA LYS A 334 -14.63 -19.34 6.42
C LYS A 334 -14.31 -20.44 7.46
N TYR A 335 -15.22 -20.67 8.41
CA TYR A 335 -15.11 -21.69 9.46
C TYR A 335 -16.16 -22.80 9.26
N ASP A 336 -16.76 -22.93 8.09
CA ASP A 336 -17.83 -23.90 7.83
C ASP A 336 -17.38 -24.84 6.71
N PHE A 337 -16.51 -25.79 7.05
CA PHE A 337 -15.86 -26.65 6.05
C PHE A 337 -15.71 -28.11 6.48
N ILE A 338 -16.13 -28.48 7.70
CA ILE A 338 -16.16 -29.88 8.16
C ILE A 338 -17.60 -30.29 8.44
N TYR A 339 -17.98 -31.49 8.03
CA TYR A 339 -19.19 -32.19 8.46
C TYR A 339 -18.79 -33.37 9.34
N ASP A 340 -19.38 -33.49 10.52
CA ASP A 340 -19.10 -34.58 11.46
C ASP A 340 -20.14 -35.69 11.29
N ARG A 341 -19.71 -36.93 11.04
CA ARG A 341 -20.64 -38.03 10.76
C ARG A 341 -21.18 -38.74 12.00
N GLU A 342 -20.70 -38.35 13.18
CA GLU A 342 -21.08 -38.96 14.47
C GLU A 342 -20.64 -40.43 14.66
N ASP A 343 -20.04 -41.06 13.65
CA ASP A 343 -19.46 -42.41 13.66
C ASP A 343 -17.94 -42.42 13.94
N GLY A 344 -17.36 -41.24 14.23
CA GLY A 344 -15.93 -41.05 14.42
C GLY A 344 -15.20 -40.50 13.19
N TYR A 345 -15.87 -40.49 12.03
CA TYR A 345 -15.38 -39.91 10.79
C TYR A 345 -15.92 -38.50 10.54
N LEU A 346 -15.20 -37.78 9.69
CA LEU A 346 -15.45 -36.43 9.23
C LEU A 346 -15.45 -36.43 7.70
N GLU A 347 -16.15 -35.46 7.11
CA GLU A 347 -16.14 -35.20 5.68
C GLU A 347 -15.98 -33.70 5.41
N LYS A 348 -15.53 -33.35 4.20
CA LYS A 348 -15.62 -31.98 3.68
C LYS A 348 -17.08 -31.56 3.64
N TYR A 349 -17.42 -30.43 4.26
CA TYR A 349 -18.80 -29.94 4.25
C TYR A 349 -19.16 -29.32 2.89
N TYR A 350 -20.13 -29.94 2.24
CA TYR A 350 -20.83 -29.44 1.06
C TYR A 350 -22.32 -29.25 1.37
N PRO A 351 -22.88 -28.03 1.35
CA PRO A 351 -24.30 -27.80 1.65
C PRO A 351 -25.26 -28.59 0.77
N ASP A 352 -24.93 -28.78 -0.51
CA ASP A 352 -25.77 -29.52 -1.46
C ASP A 352 -25.90 -31.00 -1.11
N ARG A 353 -24.89 -31.57 -0.43
CA ARG A 353 -24.88 -32.98 0.00
C ARG A 353 -25.40 -33.15 1.43
N HIS A 354 -24.95 -32.31 2.35
CA HIS A 354 -25.17 -32.47 3.78
C HIS A 354 -26.40 -31.70 4.28
N GLY A 355 -27.02 -30.90 3.42
CA GLY A 355 -28.02 -29.89 3.74
C GLY A 355 -27.39 -28.64 4.36
N MET A 356 -28.11 -27.53 4.27
CA MET A 356 -27.65 -26.27 4.87
C MET A 356 -27.82 -26.31 6.40
N TRP A 357 -26.82 -25.84 7.12
CA TRP A 357 -26.85 -25.71 8.58
C TRP A 357 -26.82 -24.25 8.99
N GLU A 358 -27.44 -23.93 10.12
CA GLU A 358 -27.44 -22.59 10.70
C GLU A 358 -27.15 -22.61 12.20
N ILE A 359 -26.66 -21.50 12.70
CA ILE A 359 -26.64 -21.15 14.12
C ILE A 359 -27.81 -20.20 14.35
N LYS A 360 -28.71 -20.56 15.25
CA LYS A 360 -29.86 -19.73 15.65
C LYS A 360 -29.88 -19.52 17.15
N ARG A 361 -30.57 -18.47 17.59
CA ARG A 361 -30.83 -18.22 19.01
C ARG A 361 -32.23 -18.73 19.36
N ILE A 362 -32.30 -19.75 20.21
CA ILE A 362 -33.54 -20.35 20.72
C ILE A 362 -33.52 -20.23 22.24
N ASP A 363 -34.57 -19.66 22.82
CA ASP A 363 -34.72 -19.44 24.27
C ASP A 363 -33.49 -18.78 24.92
N GLY A 364 -32.95 -17.78 24.22
CA GLY A 364 -31.80 -17.00 24.66
C GLY A 364 -30.43 -17.68 24.46
N LYS A 365 -30.37 -18.96 24.06
CA LYS A 365 -29.14 -19.73 23.82
C LYS A 365 -28.88 -19.94 22.33
N TYR A 366 -27.61 -19.95 21.94
CA TYR A 366 -27.22 -20.33 20.57
C TYR A 366 -27.25 -21.85 20.41
N CYS A 367 -27.83 -22.34 19.32
CA CYS A 367 -27.85 -23.74 18.94
C CYS A 367 -27.59 -23.92 17.45
N VAL A 368 -27.04 -25.07 17.09
CA VAL A 368 -26.87 -25.51 15.70
C VAL A 368 -28.11 -26.28 15.26
N LYS A 369 -28.66 -25.95 14.10
CA LYS A 369 -29.81 -26.64 13.50
C LYS A 369 -29.60 -26.80 12.00
N LYS A 370 -30.12 -27.89 11.44
CA LYS A 370 -30.25 -28.05 10.00
C LYS A 370 -31.43 -27.20 9.51
N CYS A 371 -31.20 -26.41 8.46
CA CYS A 371 -32.20 -25.52 7.86
C CYS A 371 -33.36 -26.30 7.26
#